data_AF-A0A929TZ96-F1
#
_entry.id   AF-A0A929TZ96-F1
#
_cell.length_a   1.000
_cell.length_b   1.000
_cell.length_c   1.000
_cell.angle_alpha   90.00
_cell.angle_beta   90.00
_cell.angle_gamma   90.00
#
_symmetry.space_group_name_H-M   'P 1'
#
loop_
_entity.id
_entity.type
_entity.pdbx_description
1 polymer ?
#
loop_
_entity_poly.entity_id
_entity_poly.type
_entity_poly.pdbx_seq_one_letter_code
_entity_poly.pdbx_strand_id
1 'polypeptide(L)'
;MHTKIASTKWKAYTASLAMINSRAAREMLAFAGRNGLNDRKKLIDYGMALVQKYGEGSGELACEMYDAIARLQGARVPAAKPADIPDYGEVAKSVNGVLVQSPEGKLLGDSVSRLVKQVGADTMLKNARRDHAEFAWIPPGDACPFCLMLASNGWQRATKETVSGDHAEHIHANCNCEFAIRFTSELDVSGYEPEKLKEELDDAEGATWQEKINYMRRGKYDADKKEQRQQAIENALAEQLNNTTDSSRLTDAIINNHEGLALFTPEGMRTAIEQTGYEVKPLGRGGLKGVSFEDGGGYRINYGGDGIFQYHPEKGSHHGWAYWKVKNGEKEARYDMDGNIKKQ
;
A
#
# COMPACT_ATOMS: atom_id res chain seq x y z
N MET A 1 -32.93 1.21 5.02
CA MET A 1 -31.76 1.84 5.68
C MET A 1 -30.58 0.96 5.30
N HIS A 2 -29.63 1.44 4.50
CA HIS A 2 -28.50 0.60 4.06
C HIS A 2 -27.63 0.25 5.27
N THR A 3 -27.55 -1.03 5.60
CA THR A 3 -26.70 -1.51 6.69
C THR A 3 -25.29 -1.61 6.14
N LYS A 4 -24.29 -1.09 6.85
CA LYS A 4 -22.89 -1.22 6.44
C LYS A 4 -22.10 -2.01 7.47
N ILE A 5 -21.29 -2.97 7.01
CA ILE A 5 -20.24 -3.55 7.85
C ILE A 5 -19.28 -2.40 8.20
N ALA A 6 -19.17 -2.09 9.50
CA ALA A 6 -18.34 -1.00 9.97
C ALA A 6 -16.88 -1.20 9.56
N SER A 7 -16.24 -0.14 9.05
CA SER A 7 -14.86 -0.19 8.54
C SER A 7 -13.89 -0.74 9.59
N THR A 8 -14.10 -0.41 10.87
CA THR A 8 -13.28 -0.93 11.99
C THR A 8 -13.41 -2.44 12.18
N LYS A 9 -14.62 -2.99 12.04
CA LYS A 9 -14.86 -4.44 12.15
C LYS A 9 -14.30 -5.19 10.95
N TRP A 10 -14.47 -4.64 9.75
CA TRP A 10 -13.87 -5.20 8.54
C TRP A 10 -12.33 -5.23 8.63
N LYS A 11 -11.71 -4.11 8.99
CA LYS A 11 -10.26 -4.01 9.17
C LYS A 11 -9.73 -4.97 10.24
N ALA A 12 -10.46 -5.18 11.34
CA ALA A 12 -10.05 -6.13 12.37
C ALA A 12 -10.04 -7.58 11.87
N TYR A 13 -11.05 -7.95 11.06
CA TYR A 13 -11.12 -9.27 10.42
C TYR A 13 -9.97 -9.48 9.43
N THR A 14 -9.77 -8.54 8.50
CA THR A 14 -8.69 -8.66 7.49
C THR A 14 -7.30 -8.64 8.14
N ALA A 15 -7.11 -7.87 9.22
CA ALA A 15 -5.86 -7.89 9.99
C ALA A 15 -5.61 -9.25 10.68
N SER A 16 -6.67 -9.92 11.14
CA SER A 16 -6.57 -11.23 11.78
C SER A 16 -6.16 -12.32 10.78
N LEU A 17 -6.74 -12.31 9.57
CA LEU A 17 -6.31 -13.17 8.47
C LEU A 17 -4.86 -12.88 8.04
N ALA A 18 -4.51 -11.61 7.86
CA ALA A 18 -3.15 -11.19 7.51
C ALA A 18 -2.12 -11.65 8.55
N MET A 19 -2.47 -11.64 9.85
CA MET A 19 -1.62 -12.15 10.92
C MET A 19 -1.39 -13.67 10.81
N ILE A 20 -2.43 -14.45 10.53
CA ILE A 20 -2.35 -15.90 10.32
C ILE A 20 -1.41 -16.20 9.14
N ASN A 21 -1.64 -15.54 8.00
CA ASN A 21 -0.86 -15.69 6.77
C ASN A 21 0.62 -15.33 6.99
N SER A 22 0.87 -14.18 7.63
CA SER A 22 2.23 -13.69 7.93
C SER A 22 2.98 -14.59 8.91
N ARG A 23 2.27 -15.25 9.83
CA ARG A 23 2.88 -16.21 10.75
C ARG A 23 3.32 -17.48 10.03
N ALA A 24 2.48 -18.01 9.14
CA ALA A 24 2.84 -19.16 8.31
C ALA A 24 4.08 -18.86 7.44
N ALA A 25 4.12 -17.69 6.78
CA ALA A 25 5.28 -17.26 6.00
C ALA A 25 6.58 -17.20 6.83
N ARG A 26 6.53 -16.51 7.99
CA ARG A 26 7.70 -16.36 8.87
C ARG A 26 8.22 -17.70 9.38
N GLU A 27 7.33 -18.60 9.78
CA GLU A 27 7.72 -19.92 10.27
C GLU A 27 8.35 -20.76 9.15
N MET A 28 7.84 -20.69 7.91
CA MET A 28 8.44 -21.36 6.76
C MET A 28 9.85 -20.84 6.44
N LEU A 29 10.02 -19.52 6.40
CA LEU A 29 11.31 -18.89 6.14
C LEU A 29 12.33 -19.22 7.24
N ALA A 30 11.91 -19.15 8.51
CA ALA A 30 12.76 -19.48 9.63
C ALA A 30 13.18 -20.97 9.62
N PHE A 31 12.28 -21.86 9.20
CA PHE A 31 12.60 -23.27 9.04
C PHE A 31 13.60 -23.51 7.91
N ALA A 32 13.40 -22.91 6.75
CA ALA A 32 14.31 -23.00 5.61
C ALA A 32 15.71 -22.46 5.97
N GLY A 33 15.77 -21.32 6.67
CA GLY A 33 17.04 -20.74 7.13
C GLY A 33 17.83 -21.63 8.08
N ARG A 34 17.16 -22.42 8.94
CA ARG A 34 17.81 -23.35 9.87
C ARG A 34 18.19 -24.70 9.25
N ASN A 35 17.40 -25.19 8.29
CA ASN A 35 17.54 -26.55 7.75
C ASN A 35 18.22 -26.59 6.38
N GLY A 36 18.42 -25.44 5.75
CA GLY A 36 18.86 -25.37 4.36
C GLY A 36 17.75 -25.77 3.38
N LEU A 37 18.09 -25.73 2.08
CA LEU A 37 17.11 -25.93 1.01
C LEU A 37 17.22 -27.28 0.30
N ASN A 38 18.25 -28.06 0.60
CA ASN A 38 18.60 -29.28 -0.15
C ASN A 38 17.58 -30.41 0.05
N ASP A 39 17.01 -30.53 1.25
CA ASP A 39 16.01 -31.54 1.55
C ASP A 39 14.60 -31.04 1.19
N ARG A 40 14.21 -31.28 -0.07
CA ARG A 40 12.90 -30.88 -0.59
C ARG A 40 11.75 -31.54 0.16
N LYS A 41 11.89 -32.81 0.54
CA LYS A 41 10.84 -33.52 1.27
C LYS A 41 10.59 -32.85 2.62
N LYS A 42 11.65 -32.52 3.35
CA LYS A 42 11.54 -31.86 4.65
C LYS A 42 10.91 -30.47 4.56
N LEU A 43 11.18 -29.72 3.50
CA LEU A 43 10.51 -28.42 3.24
C LEU A 43 9.02 -28.60 2.96
N ILE A 44 8.64 -29.62 2.17
CA ILE A 44 7.24 -29.90 1.83
C ILE A 44 6.47 -30.40 3.05
N ASP A 45 7.04 -31.35 3.81
CA ASP A 45 6.44 -31.86 5.05
C ASP A 45 6.15 -30.72 6.03
N TYR A 46 7.11 -29.80 6.20
CA TYR A 46 6.93 -28.65 7.08
C TYR A 46 5.92 -27.64 6.51
N GLY A 47 5.98 -27.36 5.20
CA GLY A 47 4.99 -26.54 4.52
C GLY A 47 3.57 -27.09 4.71
N MET A 48 3.39 -28.41 4.60
CA MET A 48 2.11 -29.09 4.80
C MET A 48 1.61 -28.91 6.24
N ALA A 49 2.49 -29.09 7.24
CA ALA A 49 2.12 -28.86 8.65
C ALA A 49 1.69 -27.42 8.92
N LEU A 50 2.34 -26.43 8.28
CA LEU A 50 1.95 -25.02 8.38
C LEU A 50 0.61 -24.77 7.68
N VAL A 51 0.42 -25.28 6.45
CA VAL A 51 -0.83 -25.12 5.69
C VAL A 51 -2.00 -25.75 6.43
N GLN A 52 -1.81 -26.93 7.04
CA GLN A 52 -2.85 -27.55 7.86
C GLN A 52 -3.21 -26.68 9.07
N LYS A 53 -2.23 -26.35 9.91
CA LYS A 53 -2.46 -25.60 11.14
C LYS A 53 -3.05 -24.20 10.91
N TYR A 54 -2.45 -23.45 9.99
CA TYR A 54 -2.86 -22.07 9.75
C TYR A 54 -4.03 -21.98 8.77
N GLY A 55 -4.16 -22.93 7.83
CA GLY A 55 -5.31 -23.03 6.95
C GLY A 55 -6.59 -23.36 7.71
N GLU A 56 -6.55 -24.29 8.68
CA GLU A 56 -7.68 -24.54 9.59
C GLU A 56 -8.11 -23.24 10.30
N GLY A 57 -7.16 -22.49 10.87
CA GLY A 57 -7.47 -21.20 11.52
C GLY A 57 -8.03 -20.13 10.56
N SER A 58 -7.52 -20.07 9.33
CA SER A 58 -8.00 -19.18 8.27
C SER A 58 -9.45 -19.51 7.87
N GLY A 59 -9.74 -20.81 7.68
CA GLY A 59 -11.07 -21.31 7.37
C GLY A 59 -12.08 -21.08 8.49
N GLU A 60 -11.72 -21.36 9.75
CA GLU A 60 -12.61 -21.12 10.89
C GLU A 60 -12.92 -19.63 11.08
N LEU A 61 -11.93 -18.75 10.97
CA LEU A 61 -12.15 -17.30 11.05
C LEU A 61 -13.06 -16.81 9.92
N ALA A 62 -12.94 -17.37 8.71
CA ALA A 62 -13.85 -17.09 7.60
C ALA A 62 -15.28 -17.58 7.89
N CYS A 63 -15.45 -18.76 8.48
CA CYS A 63 -16.76 -19.27 8.93
C CYS A 63 -17.41 -18.32 9.94
N GLU A 64 -16.66 -17.86 10.95
CA GLU A 64 -17.18 -16.93 11.97
C GLU A 64 -17.69 -15.63 11.34
N MET A 65 -16.94 -15.05 10.40
CA MET A 65 -17.34 -13.86 9.66
C MET A 65 -18.59 -14.12 8.80
N TYR A 66 -18.62 -15.24 8.06
CA TYR A 66 -19.76 -15.63 7.24
C TYR A 66 -21.04 -15.75 8.08
N ASP A 67 -20.98 -16.49 9.19
CA ASP A 67 -22.12 -16.67 10.10
C ASP A 67 -22.53 -15.36 10.78
N ALA A 68 -21.58 -14.48 11.10
CA ALA A 68 -21.89 -13.15 11.64
C ALA A 68 -22.65 -12.29 10.63
N ILE A 69 -22.25 -12.31 9.37
CA ILE A 69 -22.93 -11.63 8.26
C ILE A 69 -24.33 -12.19 8.03
N ALA A 70 -24.47 -13.53 8.07
CA ALA A 70 -25.77 -14.20 7.95
C ALA A 70 -26.71 -13.80 9.09
N ARG A 71 -26.24 -13.86 10.34
CA ARG A 71 -27.01 -13.44 11.53
C ARG A 71 -27.40 -11.97 11.46
N LEU A 72 -26.49 -11.09 11.06
CA LEU A 72 -26.74 -9.66 10.93
C LEU A 72 -27.89 -9.36 9.95
N GLN A 73 -28.00 -10.13 8.87
CA GLN A 73 -29.04 -9.98 7.85
C GLN A 73 -30.28 -10.84 8.13
N GLY A 74 -30.32 -11.60 9.24
CA GLY A 74 -31.41 -12.53 9.54
C GLY A 74 -31.54 -13.67 8.52
N ALA A 75 -30.46 -13.98 7.78
CA ALA A 75 -30.44 -15.03 6.77
C ALA A 75 -30.58 -16.41 7.43
N ARG A 76 -31.48 -17.25 6.90
CA ARG A 76 -31.72 -18.61 7.39
C ARG A 76 -30.93 -19.62 6.57
N VAL A 77 -29.64 -19.70 6.85
CA VAL A 77 -28.70 -20.61 6.16
C VAL A 77 -28.02 -21.55 7.17
N PRO A 78 -27.54 -22.73 6.74
CA PRO A 78 -26.75 -23.60 7.60
C PRO A 78 -25.47 -22.89 8.09
N ALA A 79 -24.92 -23.31 9.22
CA ALA A 79 -23.62 -22.84 9.67
C ALA A 79 -22.55 -23.00 8.55
N ALA A 80 -21.68 -22.01 8.44
CA ALA A 80 -20.56 -22.06 7.51
C ALA A 80 -19.64 -23.25 7.83
N LYS A 81 -19.05 -23.83 6.78
CA LYS A 81 -18.07 -24.91 6.93
C LYS A 81 -16.72 -24.51 6.31
N PRO A 82 -15.58 -24.83 6.93
CA PRO A 82 -14.26 -24.48 6.40
C PRO A 82 -13.99 -25.24 5.11
N ALA A 83 -13.30 -24.60 4.15
CA ALA A 83 -12.80 -25.22 2.91
C ALA A 83 -11.85 -26.38 3.18
N ASP A 84 -11.68 -27.23 2.17
CA ASP A 84 -10.72 -28.31 2.25
C ASP A 84 -9.31 -27.72 2.29
N ILE A 85 -8.43 -28.33 3.08
CA ILE A 85 -7.02 -27.94 3.17
C ILE A 85 -6.30 -28.46 1.92
N PRO A 86 -5.41 -27.67 1.30
CA PRO A 86 -4.59 -28.14 0.18
C PRO A 86 -3.85 -29.43 0.52
N ASP A 87 -3.88 -30.38 -0.42
CA ASP A 87 -3.25 -31.68 -0.19
C ASP A 87 -1.72 -31.62 -0.31
N TYR A 88 -1.06 -32.72 0.05
CA TYR A 88 0.40 -32.81 0.00
C TYR A 88 0.95 -32.54 -1.41
N GLY A 89 0.25 -32.97 -2.46
CA GLY A 89 0.64 -32.76 -3.85
C GLY A 89 0.57 -31.29 -4.25
N GLU A 90 -0.48 -30.58 -3.83
CA GLU A 90 -0.63 -29.13 -4.04
C GLU A 90 0.46 -28.34 -3.32
N VAL A 91 0.74 -28.67 -2.05
CA VAL A 91 1.83 -28.07 -1.27
C VAL A 91 3.18 -28.35 -1.94
N ALA A 92 3.43 -29.60 -2.35
CA ALA A 92 4.65 -30.00 -3.04
C ALA A 92 4.84 -29.22 -4.34
N LYS A 93 3.78 -29.06 -5.14
CA LYS A 93 3.83 -28.29 -6.39
C LYS A 93 4.16 -26.83 -6.11
N SER A 94 3.54 -26.22 -5.10
CA SER A 94 3.79 -24.82 -4.73
C SER A 94 5.22 -24.60 -4.25
N VAL A 95 5.70 -25.45 -3.32
CA VAL A 95 7.07 -25.36 -2.77
C VAL A 95 8.13 -25.62 -3.85
N ASN A 96 7.97 -26.66 -4.68
CA ASN A 96 8.94 -26.92 -5.74
C ASN A 96 8.92 -25.83 -6.82
N GLY A 97 7.74 -25.36 -7.20
CA GLY A 97 7.60 -24.28 -8.18
C GLY A 97 8.28 -23.00 -7.72
N VAL A 98 8.08 -22.60 -6.46
CA VAL A 98 8.70 -21.38 -5.94
C VAL A 98 10.22 -21.49 -5.83
N LEU A 99 10.75 -22.69 -5.60
CA LEU A 99 12.19 -22.94 -5.55
C LEU A 99 12.87 -22.95 -6.93
N VAL A 100 12.10 -23.12 -8.00
CA VAL A 100 12.60 -22.87 -9.37
C VAL A 100 12.71 -21.36 -9.60
N GLN A 101 11.72 -20.58 -9.14
CA GLN A 101 11.68 -19.13 -9.31
C GLN A 101 12.65 -18.38 -8.37
N SER A 102 12.79 -18.84 -7.14
CA SER A 102 13.70 -18.32 -6.12
C SER A 102 14.53 -19.48 -5.56
N PRO A 103 15.62 -19.86 -6.24
CA PRO A 103 16.51 -20.92 -5.78
C PRO A 103 17.10 -20.68 -4.39
N GLU A 104 17.22 -19.42 -3.98
CA GLU A 104 17.67 -19.02 -2.63
C GLU A 104 16.56 -19.11 -1.56
N GLY A 105 15.34 -19.49 -1.94
CA GLY A 105 14.24 -19.76 -1.00
C GLY A 105 13.57 -18.54 -0.39
N LYS A 106 13.84 -17.32 -0.86
CA LYS A 106 13.26 -16.07 -0.32
C LYS A 106 11.73 -16.05 -0.40
N LEU A 107 11.16 -16.70 -1.41
CA LEU A 107 9.71 -16.73 -1.65
C LEU A 107 9.01 -17.95 -1.03
N LEU A 108 9.71 -18.79 -0.26
CA LEU A 108 9.09 -19.96 0.39
C LEU A 108 7.99 -19.56 1.38
N GLY A 109 8.20 -18.48 2.13
CA GLY A 109 7.18 -17.93 3.02
C GLY A 109 5.92 -17.52 2.27
N ASP A 110 6.09 -16.81 1.16
CA ASP A 110 5.00 -16.35 0.30
C ASP A 110 4.21 -17.54 -0.26
N SER A 111 4.90 -18.58 -0.75
CA SER A 111 4.25 -19.80 -1.25
C SER A 111 3.33 -20.44 -0.21
N VAL A 112 3.78 -20.60 1.04
CA VAL A 112 2.97 -21.22 2.10
C VAL A 112 1.86 -20.30 2.57
N SER A 113 2.14 -19.01 2.75
CA SER A 113 1.14 -17.99 3.10
C SER A 113 0.00 -17.95 2.10
N ARG A 114 0.32 -18.05 0.79
CA ARG A 114 -0.68 -18.11 -0.28
C ARG A 114 -1.68 -19.25 -0.09
N LEU A 115 -1.19 -20.45 0.22
CA LEU A 115 -2.04 -21.63 0.41
C LEU A 115 -2.93 -21.49 1.65
N VAL A 116 -2.40 -20.94 2.74
CA VAL A 116 -3.19 -20.64 3.97
C VAL A 116 -4.28 -19.62 3.69
N LYS A 117 -3.95 -18.57 2.93
CA LYS A 117 -4.90 -17.54 2.55
C LYS A 117 -6.01 -18.09 1.65
N GLN A 118 -5.66 -18.98 0.72
CA GLN A 118 -6.60 -19.62 -0.18
C GLN A 118 -7.72 -20.36 0.58
N VAL A 119 -7.40 -21.04 1.69
CA VAL A 119 -8.40 -21.74 2.51
C VAL A 119 -9.49 -20.78 3.04
N GLY A 120 -9.10 -19.60 3.53
CA GLY A 120 -10.07 -18.61 4.03
C GLY A 120 -10.96 -18.06 2.92
N ALA A 121 -10.37 -17.74 1.77
CA ALA A 121 -11.11 -17.27 0.59
C ALA A 121 -12.08 -18.33 0.05
N ASP A 122 -11.61 -19.56 -0.14
CA ASP A 122 -12.42 -20.68 -0.62
C ASP A 122 -13.55 -21.00 0.35
N THR A 123 -13.33 -20.80 1.67
CA THR A 123 -14.36 -20.93 2.69
C THR A 123 -15.49 -19.93 2.47
N MET A 124 -15.17 -18.64 2.25
CA MET A 124 -16.19 -17.62 2.00
C MET A 124 -16.97 -17.94 0.71
N LEU A 125 -16.27 -18.21 -0.38
CA LEU A 125 -16.88 -18.41 -1.70
C LEU A 125 -17.69 -19.70 -1.78
N LYS A 126 -17.24 -20.80 -1.18
CA LYS A 126 -17.98 -22.07 -1.23
C LYS A 126 -19.30 -21.99 -0.45
N ASN A 127 -19.31 -21.33 0.70
CA ASN A 127 -20.53 -21.15 1.49
C ASN A 127 -21.45 -20.15 0.79
N ALA A 128 -20.91 -19.06 0.23
CA ALA A 128 -21.69 -18.13 -0.59
C ALA A 128 -22.40 -18.81 -1.75
N ARG A 129 -21.69 -19.67 -2.50
CA ARG A 129 -22.27 -20.44 -3.60
C ARG A 129 -23.35 -21.41 -3.10
N ARG A 130 -23.10 -22.12 -2.00
CA ARG A 130 -24.06 -23.05 -1.38
C ARG A 130 -25.37 -22.34 -1.03
N ASP A 131 -25.28 -21.12 -0.53
CA ASP A 131 -26.41 -20.39 0.03
C ASP A 131 -27.00 -19.35 -0.93
N HIS A 132 -26.53 -19.33 -2.19
CA HIS A 132 -26.95 -18.36 -3.21
C HIS A 132 -26.76 -16.89 -2.79
N ALA A 133 -25.72 -16.63 -1.99
CA ALA A 133 -25.35 -15.29 -1.56
C ALA A 133 -24.63 -14.52 -2.67
N GLU A 134 -24.46 -13.21 -2.47
CA GLU A 134 -23.57 -12.39 -3.29
C GLU A 134 -22.22 -12.23 -2.60
N PHE A 135 -21.16 -12.07 -3.40
CA PHE A 135 -19.82 -11.78 -2.94
C PHE A 135 -19.28 -10.51 -3.61
N ALA A 136 -18.36 -9.85 -2.94
CA ALA A 136 -17.58 -8.75 -3.50
C ALA A 136 -16.11 -8.90 -3.12
N TRP A 137 -15.24 -8.51 -4.04
CA TRP A 137 -13.80 -8.44 -3.80
C TRP A 137 -13.48 -7.10 -3.13
N ILE A 138 -13.03 -7.13 -1.88
CA ILE A 138 -12.75 -5.93 -1.10
C ILE A 138 -11.24 -5.70 -1.03
N PRO A 139 -10.73 -4.66 -1.72
CA PRO A 139 -9.31 -4.34 -1.71
C PRO A 139 -8.93 -3.61 -0.40
N PRO A 140 -7.74 -3.87 0.17
CA PRO A 140 -7.13 -2.95 1.14
C PRO A 140 -6.72 -1.65 0.44
N GLY A 141 -6.43 -0.60 1.23
CA GLY A 141 -6.05 0.71 0.68
C GLY A 141 -4.78 0.70 -0.20
N ASP A 142 -3.92 -0.29 -0.02
CA ASP A 142 -2.68 -0.50 -0.77
C ASP A 142 -2.80 -1.59 -1.86
N ALA A 143 -4.01 -2.03 -2.22
CA ALA A 143 -4.21 -3.10 -3.19
C ALA A 143 -3.53 -2.86 -4.55
N CYS A 144 -3.08 -3.93 -5.20
CA CYS A 144 -2.50 -3.83 -6.54
C CYS A 144 -3.59 -3.49 -7.58
N PRO A 145 -3.22 -2.86 -8.72
CA PRO A 145 -4.17 -2.48 -9.76
C PRO A 145 -5.04 -3.61 -10.33
N PHE A 146 -4.54 -4.85 -10.32
CA PHE A 146 -5.34 -6.00 -10.72
C PHE A 146 -6.47 -6.29 -9.72
N CYS A 147 -6.19 -6.17 -8.42
CA CYS A 147 -7.20 -6.34 -7.38
C CYS A 147 -8.22 -5.20 -7.38
N LEU A 148 -7.79 -3.97 -7.70
CA LEU A 148 -8.72 -2.86 -7.90
C LEU A 148 -9.64 -3.13 -9.10
N MET A 149 -9.11 -3.71 -10.18
CA MET A 149 -9.93 -4.16 -11.32
C MET A 149 -10.92 -5.25 -10.91
N LEU A 150 -10.50 -6.27 -10.17
CA LEU A 150 -11.46 -7.29 -9.70
C LEU A 150 -12.53 -6.71 -8.78
N ALA A 151 -12.13 -5.78 -7.90
CA ALA A 151 -13.01 -5.08 -6.98
C ALA A 151 -14.01 -4.14 -7.68
N SER A 152 -13.69 -3.61 -8.86
CA SER A 152 -14.59 -2.72 -9.61
C SER A 152 -15.81 -3.45 -10.18
N ASN A 153 -15.78 -4.78 -10.22
CA ASN A 153 -16.94 -5.58 -10.61
C ASN A 153 -18.10 -5.51 -9.61
N GLY A 154 -17.88 -4.97 -8.41
CA GLY A 154 -18.91 -4.83 -7.40
C GLY A 154 -19.39 -6.16 -6.81
N TRP A 155 -20.61 -6.13 -6.30
CA TRP A 155 -21.28 -7.30 -5.75
C TRP A 155 -21.81 -8.20 -6.87
N GLN A 156 -21.48 -9.49 -6.80
CA GLN A 156 -21.85 -10.50 -7.78
C GLN A 156 -22.51 -11.70 -7.10
N ARG A 157 -23.48 -12.33 -7.76
CA ARG A 157 -24.03 -13.61 -7.28
C ARG A 157 -22.95 -14.68 -7.29
N ALA A 158 -22.84 -15.45 -6.20
CA ALA A 158 -21.95 -16.60 -6.12
C ALA A 158 -22.56 -17.79 -6.88
N THR A 159 -22.15 -17.99 -8.12
CA THR A 159 -22.49 -19.16 -8.95
C THR A 159 -21.23 -19.97 -9.19
N LYS A 160 -21.35 -21.14 -9.84
CA LYS A 160 -20.15 -21.88 -10.24
C LYS A 160 -19.27 -20.99 -11.11
N GLU A 161 -19.84 -20.30 -12.08
CA GLU A 161 -19.14 -19.49 -13.08
C GLU A 161 -18.44 -18.26 -12.48
N THR A 162 -19.04 -17.60 -11.49
CA THR A 162 -18.46 -16.38 -10.90
C THR A 162 -17.44 -16.69 -9.81
N VAL A 163 -17.55 -17.84 -9.13
CA VAL A 163 -16.58 -18.25 -8.10
C VAL A 163 -15.53 -19.23 -8.62
N SER A 164 -15.74 -19.88 -9.77
CA SER A 164 -14.74 -20.73 -10.44
C SER A 164 -13.99 -19.91 -11.48
N GLY A 165 -12.66 -19.84 -11.37
CA GLY A 165 -11.78 -19.18 -12.34
C GLY A 165 -10.60 -18.48 -11.66
N ASP A 166 -9.94 -17.58 -12.39
CA ASP A 166 -8.70 -16.88 -12.03
C ASP A 166 -8.70 -16.15 -10.66
N HIS A 167 -9.87 -15.95 -10.05
CA HIS A 167 -10.06 -15.20 -8.81
C HIS A 167 -9.37 -15.86 -7.60
N ALA A 168 -9.52 -17.19 -7.45
CA ALA A 168 -8.84 -17.95 -6.41
C ALA A 168 -7.36 -18.18 -6.77
N GLU A 169 -7.04 -18.32 -8.06
CA GLU A 169 -5.67 -18.45 -8.55
C GLU A 169 -4.84 -17.17 -8.38
N HIS A 170 -5.50 -16.01 -8.28
CA HIS A 170 -4.86 -14.69 -8.11
C HIS A 170 -4.69 -14.25 -6.66
N ILE A 171 -5.02 -15.11 -5.69
CA ILE A 171 -4.69 -14.86 -4.29
C ILE A 171 -3.15 -14.88 -4.18
N HIS A 172 -2.55 -13.71 -3.95
CA HIS A 172 -1.11 -13.56 -3.71
C HIS A 172 -0.84 -13.38 -2.22
N ALA A 173 0.34 -13.83 -1.77
CA ALA A 173 0.77 -13.76 -0.37
C ALA A 173 0.86 -12.33 0.19
N ASN A 174 1.17 -11.36 -0.67
CA ASN A 174 1.39 -9.95 -0.29
C ASN A 174 0.18 -9.05 -0.61
N CYS A 175 -1.01 -9.63 -0.82
CA CYS A 175 -2.28 -8.90 -0.97
C CYS A 175 -3.11 -9.15 0.29
N ASN A 176 -3.69 -8.12 0.92
CA ASN A 176 -4.67 -8.29 2.02
C ASN A 176 -6.13 -8.22 1.51
N CYS A 177 -6.31 -8.65 0.28
CA CYS A 177 -7.55 -8.60 -0.48
C CYS A 177 -8.47 -9.74 -0.02
N GLU A 178 -9.69 -9.41 0.39
CA GLU A 178 -10.62 -10.35 1.04
C GLU A 178 -12.02 -10.32 0.41
N PHE A 179 -12.77 -11.42 0.57
CA PHE A 179 -14.14 -11.53 0.06
C PHE A 179 -15.17 -11.16 1.14
N ALA A 180 -16.04 -10.20 0.83
CA ALA A 180 -17.24 -9.93 1.64
C ALA A 180 -18.45 -10.66 1.05
N ILE A 181 -19.36 -11.10 1.92
CA ILE A 181 -20.60 -11.78 1.53
C ILE A 181 -21.81 -10.93 1.92
N ARG A 182 -22.89 -11.01 1.14
CA ARG A 182 -24.22 -10.49 1.53
C ARG A 182 -25.34 -11.39 1.05
N PHE A 183 -26.46 -11.35 1.77
CA PHE A 183 -27.69 -12.08 1.42
C PHE A 183 -28.78 -11.14 0.88
N THR A 184 -28.65 -9.83 1.11
CA THR A 184 -29.53 -8.81 0.54
C THR A 184 -28.70 -7.65 0.00
N SER A 185 -29.23 -6.92 -0.97
CA SER A 185 -28.59 -5.72 -1.54
C SER A 185 -28.54 -4.54 -0.57
N GLU A 186 -29.11 -4.67 0.63
CA GLU A 186 -29.13 -3.63 1.66
C GLU A 186 -27.85 -3.59 2.48
N LEU A 187 -27.07 -4.70 2.50
CA LEU A 187 -25.78 -4.77 3.16
C LEU A 187 -24.65 -4.36 2.22
N ASP A 188 -23.74 -3.54 2.74
CA ASP A 188 -22.52 -3.14 2.05
C ASP A 188 -21.31 -3.04 2.99
N VAL A 189 -20.10 -2.89 2.45
CA VAL A 189 -18.88 -2.68 3.25
C VAL A 189 -18.57 -1.18 3.31
N SER A 190 -18.35 -0.64 4.51
CA SER A 190 -18.03 0.78 4.67
C SER A 190 -16.73 1.17 3.95
N GLY A 191 -16.84 2.07 2.97
CA GLY A 191 -15.72 2.57 2.18
C GLY A 191 -15.44 1.77 0.90
N TYR A 192 -16.26 0.75 0.61
CA TYR A 192 -16.21 0.08 -0.68
C TYR A 192 -17.06 0.85 -1.70
N GLU A 193 -16.41 1.35 -2.76
CA GLU A 193 -17.03 2.16 -3.81
C GLU A 193 -16.64 1.58 -5.18
N PRO A 194 -17.21 0.43 -5.59
CA PRO A 194 -16.81 -0.27 -6.80
C PRO A 194 -17.00 0.56 -8.08
N GLU A 195 -17.97 1.48 -8.10
CA GLU A 195 -18.20 2.38 -9.22
C GLU A 195 -17.04 3.37 -9.41
N LYS A 196 -16.46 3.88 -8.31
CA LYS A 196 -15.27 4.74 -8.39
C LYS A 196 -14.05 3.97 -8.87
N LEU A 197 -13.86 2.74 -8.37
CA LEU A 197 -12.79 1.86 -8.86
C LEU A 197 -12.95 1.56 -10.36
N LYS A 198 -14.19 1.46 -10.83
CA LYS A 198 -14.50 1.26 -12.24
C LYS A 198 -14.17 2.49 -13.06
N GLU A 199 -14.55 3.68 -12.58
CA GLU A 199 -14.24 4.96 -13.21
C GLU A 199 -12.71 5.16 -13.34
N GLU A 200 -11.95 4.96 -12.26
CA GLU A 200 -10.48 5.04 -12.27
C GLU A 200 -9.84 4.09 -13.29
N LEU A 201 -10.36 2.87 -13.41
CA LEU A 201 -9.89 1.90 -14.38
C LEU A 201 -10.32 2.25 -15.82
N ASP A 202 -11.51 2.81 -15.98
CA ASP A 202 -12.03 3.24 -17.28
C ASP A 202 -11.26 4.47 -17.81
N ASP A 203 -10.79 5.34 -16.92
CA ASP A 203 -9.96 6.53 -17.21
C ASP A 203 -8.46 6.22 -17.42
N ALA A 204 -7.97 5.07 -16.96
CA ALA A 204 -6.58 4.68 -17.15
C ALA A 204 -6.20 4.55 -18.64
N GLU A 205 -4.99 4.98 -19.01
CA GLU A 205 -4.52 4.87 -20.40
C GLU A 205 -4.31 3.41 -20.82
N GLY A 206 -4.83 3.05 -21.99
CA GLY A 206 -4.69 1.72 -22.58
C GLY A 206 -5.97 1.29 -23.31
N ALA A 207 -5.82 0.53 -24.40
CA ALA A 207 -6.96 0.02 -25.17
C ALA A 207 -7.51 -1.28 -24.57
N THR A 208 -6.66 -2.03 -23.88
CA THR A 208 -6.99 -3.31 -23.23
C THR A 208 -6.91 -3.21 -21.71
N TRP A 209 -7.61 -4.11 -21.00
CA TRP A 209 -7.54 -4.19 -19.54
C TRP A 209 -6.10 -4.41 -19.04
N GLN A 210 -5.29 -5.20 -19.77
CA GLN A 210 -3.88 -5.40 -19.42
C GLN A 210 -3.06 -4.11 -19.51
N GLU A 211 -3.26 -3.30 -20.55
CA GLU A 211 -2.56 -2.02 -20.72
C GLU A 211 -2.95 -1.03 -19.61
N LYS A 212 -4.24 -0.95 -19.29
CA LYS A 212 -4.78 -0.11 -18.22
C LYS A 212 -4.21 -0.50 -16.85
N ILE A 213 -4.21 -1.80 -16.54
CA ILE A 213 -3.59 -2.32 -15.30
C ILE A 213 -2.09 -1.98 -15.26
N ASN A 214 -1.38 -2.10 -16.38
CA ASN A 214 0.04 -1.76 -16.45
C ASN A 214 0.29 -0.25 -16.30
N TYR A 215 -0.59 0.62 -16.82
CA TYR A 215 -0.55 2.06 -16.61
C TYR A 215 -0.71 2.39 -15.12
N MET A 216 -1.76 1.86 -14.48
CA MET A 216 -1.98 2.07 -13.04
C MET A 216 -0.83 1.52 -12.18
N ARG A 217 -0.21 0.39 -12.59
CA ARG A 217 0.98 -0.16 -11.90
C ARG A 217 2.16 0.80 -11.95
N ARG A 218 2.41 1.46 -13.10
CA ARG A 218 3.48 2.45 -13.24
C ARG A 218 3.22 3.67 -12.34
N GLY A 219 2.01 4.22 -12.38
CA GLY A 219 1.64 5.35 -11.53
C GLY A 219 1.81 5.06 -10.03
N LYS A 220 1.39 3.86 -9.58
CA LYS A 220 1.58 3.43 -8.19
C LYS A 220 3.05 3.25 -7.82
N TYR A 221 3.84 2.64 -8.70
CA TYR A 221 5.28 2.49 -8.47
C TYR A 221 6.00 3.84 -8.33
N ASP A 222 5.64 4.82 -9.16
CA ASP A 222 6.23 6.17 -9.10
C ASP A 222 5.85 6.89 -7.80
N ALA A 223 4.61 6.72 -7.33
CA ALA A 223 4.15 7.24 -6.04
C ALA A 223 4.88 6.59 -4.86
N ASP A 224 4.96 5.25 -4.82
CA ASP A 224 5.65 4.49 -3.77
C ASP A 224 7.13 4.89 -3.70
N LYS A 225 7.79 5.08 -4.85
CA LYS A 225 9.19 5.54 -4.91
C LYS A 225 9.36 6.96 -4.37
N LYS A 226 8.40 7.85 -4.64
CA LYS A 226 8.41 9.23 -4.12
C LYS A 226 8.23 9.24 -2.60
N GLU A 227 7.31 8.42 -2.07
CA GLU A 227 7.08 8.27 -0.63
C GLU A 227 8.30 7.67 0.08
N GLN A 228 8.90 6.60 -0.46
CA GLN A 228 10.12 6.00 0.09
C GLN A 228 11.29 7.00 0.11
N ARG A 229 11.45 7.80 -0.95
CA ARG A 229 12.44 8.87 -0.98
C ARG A 229 12.18 9.91 0.10
N GLN A 230 10.92 10.34 0.26
CA GLN A 230 10.50 11.28 1.30
C GLN A 230 10.80 10.73 2.70
N GLN A 231 10.46 9.47 2.98
CA GLN A 231 10.73 8.83 4.26
C GLN A 231 12.23 8.70 4.56
N ALA A 232 13.04 8.36 3.54
CA ALA A 232 14.49 8.29 3.69
C ALA A 232 15.09 9.65 4.07
N ILE A 233 14.54 10.73 3.53
CA ILE A 233 14.94 12.11 3.86
C ILE A 233 14.53 12.47 5.28
N GLU A 234 13.29 12.16 5.67
CA GLU A 234 12.80 12.39 7.03
C GLU A 234 13.63 11.65 8.07
N ASN A 235 14.01 10.40 7.79
CA ASN A 235 14.85 9.61 8.67
C ASN A 235 16.27 10.19 8.77
N ALA A 236 16.87 10.58 7.64
CA ALA A 236 18.18 11.23 7.63
C ALA A 236 18.16 12.58 8.38
N LEU A 237 17.08 13.35 8.24
CA LEU A 237 16.87 14.60 8.96
C LEU A 237 16.70 14.37 10.46
N ALA A 238 15.91 13.37 10.86
CA ALA A 238 15.71 12.99 12.25
C ALA A 238 17.01 12.53 12.91
N GLU A 239 17.86 11.78 12.18
CA GLU A 239 19.19 11.39 12.66
C GLU A 239 20.11 12.61 12.86
N GLN A 240 20.07 13.60 11.97
CA GLN A 240 20.81 14.84 12.13
C GLN A 240 20.26 15.73 13.26
N LEU A 241 18.94 15.84 13.40
CA LEU A 241 18.24 16.53 14.50
C LEU A 241 18.65 15.97 15.87
N ASN A 242 18.70 14.65 16.00
CA ASN A 242 19.05 13.98 17.25
C ASN A 242 20.53 14.16 17.65
N ASN A 243 21.39 14.55 16.71
CA ASN A 243 22.82 14.78 16.92
C ASN A 243 23.21 16.26 17.09
N THR A 244 22.24 17.20 17.02
CA THR A 244 22.51 18.64 17.20
C THR A 244 21.54 19.27 18.21
N THR A 245 22.08 19.90 19.26
CA THR A 245 21.27 20.67 20.23
C THR A 245 20.95 22.10 19.75
N ASP A 246 21.27 22.42 18.50
CA ASP A 246 21.19 23.77 17.95
C ASP A 246 20.42 23.76 16.61
N SER A 247 19.15 24.13 16.68
CA SER A 247 18.22 24.19 15.54
C SER A 247 18.67 25.18 14.44
N SER A 248 19.47 26.19 14.81
CA SER A 248 20.09 27.14 13.87
C SER A 248 21.08 26.42 12.95
N ARG A 249 21.95 25.57 13.52
CA ARG A 249 22.99 24.85 12.76
C ARG A 249 22.43 23.83 11.79
N LEU A 250 21.30 23.20 12.13
CA LEU A 250 20.63 22.25 11.26
C LEU A 250 20.03 22.94 10.02
N THR A 251 19.39 24.08 10.23
CA THR A 251 18.80 24.87 9.13
C THR A 251 19.90 25.41 8.22
N ASP A 252 21.04 25.84 8.79
CA ASP A 252 22.23 26.19 8.03
C ASP A 252 22.80 25.00 7.24
N ALA A 253 22.78 23.78 7.78
CA ALA A 253 23.26 22.58 7.09
C ALA A 253 22.34 22.18 5.92
N ILE A 254 21.02 22.31 6.07
CA ILE A 254 20.03 22.01 5.01
C ILE A 254 20.10 23.06 3.90
N ILE A 255 20.15 24.35 4.25
CA ILE A 255 20.11 25.45 3.29
C ILE A 255 21.43 25.64 2.55
N ASN A 256 22.58 25.42 3.23
CA ASN A 256 23.89 25.61 2.62
C ASN A 256 24.44 24.34 1.93
N ASN A 257 23.77 23.18 2.03
CA ASN A 257 24.09 21.99 1.25
C ASN A 257 23.36 22.02 -0.09
N HIS A 258 24.01 22.55 -1.12
CA HIS A 258 23.42 22.72 -2.45
C HIS A 258 23.02 21.39 -3.12
N GLU A 259 23.75 20.30 -2.91
CA GLU A 259 23.35 18.95 -3.38
C GLU A 259 22.17 18.41 -2.57
N GLY A 260 22.09 18.78 -1.29
CA GLY A 260 20.99 18.43 -0.40
C GLY A 260 19.64 19.03 -0.83
N LEU A 261 19.63 20.18 -1.52
CA LEU A 261 18.39 20.80 -2.01
C LEU A 261 17.65 19.92 -3.03
N ALA A 262 18.38 19.13 -3.83
CA ALA A 262 17.80 18.18 -4.77
C ALA A 262 17.02 17.06 -4.08
N LEU A 263 17.31 16.80 -2.80
CA LEU A 263 16.66 15.73 -2.05
C LEU A 263 15.20 16.10 -1.73
N PHE A 264 14.90 17.38 -1.49
CA PHE A 264 13.60 17.78 -0.99
C PHE A 264 12.58 18.13 -2.08
N THR A 265 11.33 17.75 -1.85
CA THR A 265 10.19 18.39 -2.50
C THR A 265 9.90 19.76 -1.85
N PRO A 266 9.19 20.69 -2.52
CA PRO A 266 8.77 21.96 -1.92
C PRO A 266 8.00 21.78 -0.60
N GLU A 267 7.11 20.81 -0.54
CA GLU A 267 6.35 20.50 0.68
C GLU A 267 7.25 19.91 1.76
N GLY A 268 8.06 18.89 1.42
CA GLY A 268 8.98 18.26 2.37
C GLY A 268 10.02 19.22 2.95
N MET A 269 10.55 20.15 2.15
CA MET A 269 11.46 21.20 2.62
C MET A 269 10.75 22.16 3.58
N ARG A 270 9.50 22.58 3.26
CA ARG A 270 8.72 23.44 4.15
C ARG A 270 8.49 22.77 5.51
N THR A 271 8.02 21.52 5.52
CA THR A 271 7.79 20.77 6.75
C THR A 271 9.07 20.60 7.56
N ALA A 272 10.19 20.27 6.91
CA ALA A 272 11.49 20.17 7.57
C ALA A 272 11.91 21.47 8.26
N ILE A 273 11.73 22.62 7.59
CA ILE A 273 12.06 23.94 8.14
C ILE A 273 11.11 24.35 9.29
N GLU A 274 9.82 24.04 9.18
CA GLU A 274 8.85 24.32 10.26
C GLU A 274 9.19 23.51 11.53
N GLN A 275 9.62 22.25 11.36
CA GLN A 275 10.05 21.40 12.47
C GLN A 275 11.32 21.90 13.17
N THR A 276 12.15 22.72 12.51
CA THR A 276 13.30 23.38 13.15
C THR A 276 12.90 24.68 13.88
N GLY A 277 11.62 25.05 13.87
CA GLY A 277 11.09 26.20 14.61
C GLY A 277 11.14 27.52 13.85
N TYR A 278 11.44 27.50 12.54
CA TYR A 278 11.39 28.70 11.71
C TYR A 278 9.96 29.04 11.30
N GLU A 279 9.64 30.34 11.31
CA GLU A 279 8.37 30.83 10.79
C GLU A 279 8.42 30.94 9.26
N VAL A 280 7.77 29.99 8.58
CA VAL A 280 7.65 30.01 7.11
C VAL A 280 6.58 31.01 6.69
N LYS A 281 6.95 31.97 5.82
CA LYS A 281 6.05 33.03 5.32
C LYS A 281 5.86 32.93 3.82
N PRO A 282 4.73 33.40 3.27
CA PRO A 282 4.59 33.62 1.84
C PRO A 282 5.69 34.53 1.26
N LEU A 283 5.89 34.46 -0.06
CA LEU A 283 6.82 35.35 -0.76
C LEU A 283 6.50 36.83 -0.47
N GLY A 284 7.54 37.61 -0.18
CA GLY A 284 7.40 39.03 0.16
C GLY A 284 7.35 39.97 -1.04
N ARG A 285 7.63 39.47 -2.26
CA ARG A 285 7.76 40.26 -3.50
C ARG A 285 7.37 39.42 -4.72
N GLY A 286 7.08 40.08 -5.85
CA GLY A 286 6.74 39.44 -7.12
C GLY A 286 5.24 39.17 -7.28
N GLY A 287 4.88 38.50 -8.37
CA GLY A 287 3.48 38.23 -8.75
C GLY A 287 2.74 37.28 -7.81
N LEU A 288 3.46 36.50 -7.00
CA LEU A 288 2.91 35.58 -5.99
C LEU A 288 3.04 36.11 -4.55
N LYS A 289 3.24 37.43 -4.39
CA LYS A 289 3.37 38.02 -3.06
C LYS A 289 2.11 37.75 -2.23
N GLY A 290 2.30 37.15 -1.06
CA GLY A 290 1.21 36.89 -0.10
C GLY A 290 0.30 35.69 -0.45
N VAL A 291 0.53 35.01 -1.57
CA VAL A 291 -0.18 33.77 -1.91
C VAL A 291 0.40 32.64 -1.07
N SER A 292 -0.46 31.88 -0.38
CA SER A 292 -0.05 30.73 0.45
C SER A 292 0.56 29.63 -0.42
N PHE A 293 1.33 28.71 0.18
CA PHE A 293 1.88 27.59 -0.58
C PHE A 293 0.78 26.63 -1.06
N GLU A 294 -0.24 26.44 -0.22
CA GLU A 294 -1.43 25.63 -0.49
C GLU A 294 -2.22 26.16 -1.71
N ASP A 295 -2.23 27.47 -1.90
CA ASP A 295 -2.88 28.14 -3.04
C ASP A 295 -1.96 28.24 -4.29
N GLY A 296 -0.83 27.52 -4.29
CA GLY A 296 0.14 27.48 -5.39
C GLY A 296 1.16 28.62 -5.38
N GLY A 297 1.32 29.30 -4.24
CA GLY A 297 2.33 30.30 -3.98
C GLY A 297 3.69 29.71 -3.58
N GLY A 298 4.69 30.58 -3.47
CA GLY A 298 5.99 30.24 -2.90
C GLY A 298 6.10 30.63 -1.42
N TYR A 299 7.19 30.23 -0.79
CA TYR A 299 7.45 30.58 0.62
C TYR A 299 8.88 31.06 0.85
N ARG A 300 9.12 31.66 2.01
CA ARG A 300 10.41 32.16 2.44
C ARG A 300 10.62 31.99 3.95
N ILE A 301 11.88 31.91 4.33
CA ILE A 301 12.35 32.11 5.69
C ILE A 301 13.53 33.07 5.71
N ASN A 302 13.75 33.67 6.88
CA ASN A 302 14.98 34.38 7.18
C ASN A 302 15.81 33.51 8.14
N TYR A 303 17.12 33.39 7.91
CA TYR A 303 18.03 32.56 8.71
C TYR A 303 19.39 33.26 8.87
N GLY A 304 20.24 32.83 9.82
CA GLY A 304 21.60 33.35 9.97
C GLY A 304 21.74 34.88 10.13
N GLY A 305 20.69 35.58 10.59
CA GLY A 305 20.64 37.04 10.67
C GLY A 305 20.16 37.72 9.39
N ASP A 306 20.97 37.66 8.31
CA ASP A 306 20.69 38.33 7.03
C ASP A 306 20.36 37.36 5.86
N GLY A 307 20.37 36.05 6.15
CA GLY A 307 20.10 35.00 5.19
C GLY A 307 18.61 34.91 4.83
N ILE A 308 18.34 34.60 3.56
CA ILE A 308 16.99 34.39 3.03
C ILE A 308 16.97 33.11 2.21
N PHE A 309 16.09 32.18 2.56
CA PHE A 309 15.78 31.01 1.75
C PHE A 309 14.37 31.16 1.17
N GLN A 310 14.18 30.85 -0.11
CA GLN A 310 12.88 30.92 -0.76
C GLN A 310 12.65 29.76 -1.72
N TYR A 311 11.42 29.27 -1.76
CA TYR A 311 10.91 28.46 -2.85
C TYR A 311 10.05 29.31 -3.77
N HIS A 312 10.29 29.22 -5.07
CA HIS A 312 9.45 29.82 -6.10
C HIS A 312 8.86 28.71 -6.98
N PRO A 313 7.52 28.61 -7.08
CA PRO A 313 6.89 27.66 -7.99
C PRO A 313 7.08 28.10 -9.45
N GLU A 314 6.97 27.16 -10.38
CA GLU A 314 7.08 27.43 -11.82
C GLU A 314 6.03 28.43 -12.29
N LYS A 315 4.79 28.27 -11.83
CA LYS A 315 3.68 29.17 -12.13
C LYS A 315 3.97 30.56 -11.57
N GLY A 316 4.10 31.57 -12.44
CA GLY A 316 4.38 32.95 -12.03
C GLY A 316 5.86 33.25 -11.75
N SER A 317 6.76 32.28 -11.95
CA SER A 317 8.20 32.50 -12.00
C SER A 317 8.59 33.19 -13.30
N HIS A 318 9.32 34.30 -13.23
CA HIS A 318 9.87 34.99 -14.41
C HIS A 318 10.97 34.18 -15.12
N HIS A 319 11.34 33.02 -14.56
CA HIS A 319 12.26 32.07 -15.18
C HIS A 319 11.56 30.94 -15.94
N GLY A 320 10.26 30.71 -15.72
CA GLY A 320 9.55 29.61 -16.38
C GLY A 320 9.89 28.21 -15.85
N TRP A 321 10.49 28.11 -14.66
CA TRP A 321 10.68 26.87 -13.91
C TRP A 321 10.64 27.14 -12.40
N ALA A 322 10.39 26.09 -11.61
CA ALA A 322 10.45 26.13 -10.15
C ALA A 322 11.91 26.12 -9.67
N TYR A 323 12.20 26.86 -8.60
CA TYR A 323 13.58 26.99 -8.12
C TYR A 323 13.68 27.32 -6.64
N TRP A 324 14.82 26.96 -6.05
CA TRP A 324 15.26 27.40 -4.75
C TRP A 324 16.09 28.67 -4.88
N LYS A 325 15.89 29.63 -3.99
CA LYS A 325 16.75 30.80 -3.86
C LYS A 325 17.36 30.83 -2.48
N VAL A 326 18.69 30.86 -2.43
CA VAL A 326 19.47 30.97 -1.20
C VAL A 326 20.25 32.26 -1.25
N LYS A 327 20.10 33.10 -0.23
CA LYS A 327 20.86 34.33 -0.06
C LYS A 327 21.49 34.33 1.32
N ASN A 328 22.78 34.65 1.40
CA ASN A 328 23.54 34.81 2.63
C ASN A 328 24.43 36.06 2.50
N GLY A 329 24.10 37.14 3.22
CA GLY A 329 24.68 38.46 2.97
C GLY A 329 24.55 38.94 1.52
N GLU A 330 25.69 39.23 0.89
CA GLU A 330 25.74 39.69 -0.51
C GLU A 330 25.67 38.53 -1.54
N LYS A 331 25.87 37.28 -1.10
CA LYS A 331 25.86 36.12 -1.99
C LYS A 331 24.43 35.63 -2.20
N GLU A 332 23.99 35.54 -3.44
CA GLU A 332 22.69 34.98 -3.84
C GLU A 332 22.93 33.88 -4.86
N ALA A 333 22.26 32.74 -4.72
CA ALA A 333 22.27 31.67 -5.70
C ALA A 333 20.85 31.15 -5.92
N ARG A 334 20.60 30.65 -7.14
CA ARG A 334 19.35 30.01 -7.53
C ARG A 334 19.64 28.60 -8.03
N TYR A 335 18.94 27.64 -7.49
CA TYR A 335 19.09 26.22 -7.81
C TYR A 335 17.80 25.71 -8.44
N ASP A 336 17.90 24.89 -9.48
CA ASP A 336 16.73 24.14 -9.94
C ASP A 336 16.30 23.08 -8.91
N MET A 337 15.18 22.40 -9.17
CA MET A 337 14.66 21.36 -8.28
C MET A 337 15.58 20.13 -8.19
N ASP A 338 16.56 20.02 -9.08
CA ASP A 338 17.60 18.98 -9.08
C ASP A 338 18.88 19.45 -8.36
N GLY A 339 18.86 20.61 -7.70
CA GLY A 339 19.99 21.16 -6.94
C GLY A 339 21.11 21.77 -7.79
N ASN A 340 20.92 21.89 -9.11
CA ASN A 340 21.92 22.49 -9.99
C ASN A 340 21.83 24.01 -9.92
N ILE A 341 22.98 24.67 -9.78
CA ILE A 341 23.05 26.13 -9.83
C ILE A 341 22.66 26.64 -11.23
N LYS A 342 21.65 27.50 -11.31
CA LYS A 342 21.21 28.17 -12.55
C LYS A 342 21.64 29.62 -12.62
N LYS A 343 21.86 30.26 -11.46
CA LYS A 343 22.28 31.65 -11.36
C LYS A 343 22.99 31.91 -10.04
N GLN A 344 24.06 32.69 -10.09
CA GLN A 344 24.80 33.24 -8.95
C GLN A 344 24.97 34.75 -9.15
#